data_AF-A0AAD4LSI7-F1
#
_entry.id   AF-A0AAD4LSI7-F1
#
_cell.length_a   1.000
_cell.length_b   1.000
_cell.length_c   1.000
_cell.angle_alpha   90.00
_cell.angle_beta   90.00
_cell.angle_gamma   90.00
#
_symmetry.space_group_name_H-M   'P 1'
#
loop_
_entity.id
_entity.type
_entity.pdbx_description
1 polymer ?
#
loop_
_entity_poly.entity_id
_entity_poly.type
_entity_poly.pdbx_seq_one_letter_code
_entity_poly.pdbx_strand_id
1 'polypeptide(L)'
;MPNLIEILVSLAGFIADIPGMEFMTRLTVFRYQILFPMHNGDLTMQARQPGGSQLLQFVPRAVFADDFPKTLVEDYYHWLYLSTAEVEFRLATSPWTSDPSNWRLHVRRDPFQSHAMRRKISGDSTLIDLIDIRLATFKMISQLLFALESLENIIITRSPKTLEASLHRLRLAFFVSQRSEVECRSMPGYVIDEIQSSGTMFGLRNQLVLCHGSGASELSRWVFIPEGDVSFTLDGNFANVSVQTGTESHVRWHEYSIDTGLGRLIGSSKTQEGKNSVEFKVKVAVGKPETI
;
A
#
# COMPACT_ATOMS: atom_id res chain seq x y z
N MET A 1 1.50 -2.20 18.61
CA MET A 1 0.54 -2.76 19.58
C MET A 1 -0.20 -1.58 20.20
N PRO A 2 -1.46 -1.69 20.69
CA PRO A 2 -1.91 -0.77 21.74
C PRO A 2 -0.85 -0.90 22.86
N ASN A 3 -0.73 0.04 23.79
CA ASN A 3 0.05 -0.26 24.98
C ASN A 3 -0.60 -1.49 25.64
N LEU A 4 -0.13 -2.69 25.29
CA LEU A 4 -0.56 -3.98 25.83
C LEU A 4 -0.33 -3.90 27.34
N ILE A 5 0.67 -3.11 27.74
CA ILE A 5 0.93 -2.60 29.08
C ILE A 5 -0.30 -1.94 29.73
N GLU A 6 -1.00 -0.99 29.09
CA GLU A 6 -2.19 -0.35 29.69
C GLU A 6 -3.37 -1.32 29.83
N ILE A 7 -3.54 -2.24 28.88
CA ILE A 7 -4.58 -3.27 28.95
C ILE A 7 -4.23 -4.30 30.03
N LEU A 8 -2.97 -4.73 30.12
CA LEU A 8 -2.46 -5.67 31.12
C LEU A 8 -2.47 -5.07 32.54
N VAL A 9 -2.17 -3.78 32.70
CA VAL A 9 -2.23 -3.07 34.00
C VAL A 9 -3.68 -2.96 34.51
N SER A 10 -4.68 -3.08 33.63
CA SER A 10 -6.12 -3.08 33.97
C SER A 10 -6.69 -4.49 34.26
N LEU A 11 -5.93 -5.57 34.00
CA LEU A 11 -6.33 -6.95 34.24
C LEU A 11 -6.21 -7.33 35.73
N ALA A 12 -7.13 -6.82 36.54
CA ALA A 12 -7.46 -7.46 37.80
C ALA A 12 -8.87 -8.07 37.67
N GLY A 13 -8.87 -9.37 37.31
CA GLY A 13 -10.01 -10.19 36.93
C GLY A 13 -11.31 -9.90 37.68
N PHE A 14 -12.30 -9.46 36.92
CA PHE A 14 -13.69 -9.43 37.35
C PHE A 14 -14.47 -10.31 36.38
N ILE A 15 -15.29 -11.22 36.93
CA ILE A 15 -16.23 -12.03 36.16
C ILE A 15 -17.25 -11.05 35.59
N ALA A 16 -17.45 -11.07 34.27
CA ALA A 16 -18.47 -10.21 33.68
C ALA A 16 -19.86 -10.78 34.03
N ASP A 17 -20.77 -9.92 34.50
CA ASP A 17 -22.17 -10.26 34.79
C ASP A 17 -23.02 -10.37 33.50
N ILE A 18 -22.39 -10.87 32.42
CA ILE A 18 -22.98 -10.99 31.09
C ILE A 18 -22.79 -12.44 30.64
N PRO A 19 -23.86 -13.19 30.32
CA PRO A 19 -23.75 -14.56 29.84
C PRO A 19 -22.79 -14.67 28.64
N GLY A 20 -21.79 -15.54 28.76
CA GLY A 20 -20.77 -15.78 27.72
C GLY A 20 -19.53 -14.87 27.77
N MET A 21 -19.43 -13.96 28.74
CA MET A 21 -18.25 -13.11 28.94
C MET A 21 -17.47 -13.61 30.17
N GLU A 22 -16.28 -14.15 29.99
CA GLU A 22 -15.52 -14.71 31.11
C GLU A 22 -14.80 -13.60 31.92
N PHE A 23 -14.31 -12.56 31.25
CA PHE A 23 -13.55 -11.48 31.90
C PHE A 23 -13.85 -10.10 31.31
N MET A 24 -13.69 -9.05 32.12
CA MET A 24 -13.75 -7.65 31.68
C MET A 24 -12.71 -6.77 32.38
N THR A 25 -12.31 -5.65 31.75
CA THR A 25 -11.44 -4.65 32.40
C THR A 25 -12.15 -3.97 33.58
N ARG A 26 -11.41 -3.46 34.57
CA ARG A 26 -12.04 -2.70 35.69
C ARG A 26 -12.39 -1.28 35.31
N LEU A 27 -11.48 -0.65 34.57
CA LEU A 27 -11.62 0.71 34.09
C LEU A 27 -11.88 0.68 32.59
N THR A 28 -12.50 1.75 32.11
CA THR A 28 -12.63 1.98 30.68
C THR A 28 -11.28 2.36 30.07
N VAL A 29 -10.97 1.78 28.92
CA VAL A 29 -9.80 2.09 28.10
C VAL A 29 -10.31 2.88 26.89
N PHE A 30 -9.85 4.12 26.70
CA PHE A 30 -10.35 5.02 25.64
C PHE A 30 -11.90 5.13 25.57
N ARG A 31 -12.56 5.21 26.74
CA ARG A 31 -14.03 5.24 26.90
C ARG A 31 -14.75 3.93 26.56
N TYR A 32 -14.01 2.84 26.34
CA TYR A 32 -14.55 1.51 26.14
C TYR A 32 -14.32 0.62 27.35
N GLN A 33 -15.37 -0.11 27.73
CA GLN A 33 -15.26 -1.29 28.56
C GLN A 33 -14.79 -2.45 27.67
N ILE A 34 -13.66 -3.08 28.03
CA ILE A 34 -13.13 -4.22 27.27
C ILE A 34 -13.62 -5.50 27.90
N LEU A 35 -14.09 -6.43 27.06
CA LEU A 35 -14.60 -7.74 27.44
C LEU A 35 -13.79 -8.82 26.71
N PHE A 36 -13.63 -9.95 27.36
CA PHE A 36 -12.93 -11.11 26.82
C PHE A 36 -13.84 -12.34 26.86
N PRO A 37 -14.74 -12.48 25.87
CA PRO A 37 -15.52 -13.70 25.73
C PRO A 37 -14.64 -14.83 25.23
N MET A 38 -14.90 -16.02 25.79
CA MET A 38 -14.35 -17.28 25.31
C MET A 38 -15.40 -17.98 24.46
N HIS A 39 -15.05 -18.35 23.24
CA HIS A 39 -15.94 -19.10 22.35
C HIS A 39 -15.21 -20.32 21.81
N ASN A 40 -15.69 -21.53 22.12
CA ASN A 40 -15.06 -22.79 21.72
C ASN A 40 -13.56 -22.92 22.10
N GLY A 41 -13.13 -22.27 23.18
CA GLY A 41 -11.74 -22.25 23.62
C GLY A 41 -10.88 -21.13 23.02
N ASP A 42 -11.44 -20.31 22.13
CA ASP A 42 -10.77 -19.13 21.58
C ASP A 42 -11.16 -17.87 22.36
N LEU A 43 -10.16 -17.17 22.89
CA LEU A 43 -10.33 -15.89 23.56
C LEU A 43 -10.44 -14.78 22.52
N THR A 44 -11.55 -14.07 22.52
CA THR A 44 -11.74 -12.88 21.68
C THR A 44 -11.69 -11.61 22.52
N MET A 45 -11.46 -10.46 21.87
CA MET A 45 -11.51 -9.16 22.54
C MET A 45 -12.68 -8.36 21.98
N GLN A 46 -13.54 -7.87 22.86
CA GLN A 46 -14.67 -7.02 22.51
C GLN A 46 -14.61 -5.70 23.27
N ALA A 47 -15.16 -4.64 22.67
CA ALA A 47 -15.20 -3.31 23.23
C ALA A 47 -16.62 -2.76 23.17
N ARG A 48 -17.10 -2.22 24.30
CA ARG A 48 -18.43 -1.61 24.42
C ARG A 48 -18.32 -0.29 25.19
N GLN A 49 -18.93 0.78 24.69
CA GLN A 49 -19.02 2.00 25.49
C GLN A 49 -20.02 1.80 26.64
N PRO A 50 -19.72 2.27 27.87
CA PRO A 50 -20.69 2.21 28.97
C PRO A 50 -22.03 2.85 28.59
N GLY A 51 -23.13 2.15 28.84
CA GLY A 51 -24.49 2.59 28.46
C GLY A 51 -24.84 2.45 26.98
N GLY A 52 -23.89 2.05 26.12
CA GLY A 52 -24.13 1.80 24.70
C GLY A 52 -24.52 0.35 24.41
N SER A 53 -25.32 0.15 23.36
CA SER A 53 -25.67 -1.19 22.83
C SER A 53 -24.69 -1.67 21.75
N GLN A 54 -23.84 -0.79 21.21
CA GLN A 54 -22.88 -1.14 20.17
C GLN A 54 -21.72 -1.96 20.75
N LEU A 55 -21.56 -3.18 20.23
CA LEU A 55 -20.47 -4.08 20.56
C LEU A 55 -19.51 -4.17 19.36
N LEU A 56 -18.23 -3.93 19.63
CA LEU A 56 -17.16 -4.06 18.66
C LEU A 56 -16.36 -5.32 19.01
N GLN A 57 -16.01 -6.13 18.03
CA GLN A 57 -15.09 -7.24 18.19
C GLN A 57 -13.79 -6.94 17.44
N PHE A 58 -12.67 -7.13 18.11
CA PHE A 58 -11.36 -7.03 17.49
C PHE A 58 -11.17 -8.18 16.51
N VAL A 59 -10.72 -7.85 15.29
CA VAL A 59 -10.39 -8.83 14.26
C VAL A 59 -8.87 -8.89 14.12
N PRO A 60 -8.23 -10.05 14.39
CA PRO A 60 -6.78 -10.19 14.23
C PRO A 60 -6.34 -9.98 12.77
N ARG A 61 -5.16 -9.38 12.60
CA ARG A 61 -4.55 -9.12 11.28
C ARG A 61 -4.46 -10.36 10.41
N ALA A 62 -4.18 -11.52 11.03
CA ALA A 62 -4.07 -12.81 10.35
C ALA A 62 -5.34 -13.21 9.58
N VAL A 63 -6.52 -12.70 9.98
CA VAL A 63 -7.78 -12.94 9.27
C VAL A 63 -7.80 -12.26 7.89
N PHE A 64 -7.05 -11.17 7.72
CA PHE A 64 -6.99 -10.38 6.49
C PHE A 64 -5.66 -10.56 5.74
N ALA A 65 -4.79 -11.44 6.23
CA ALA A 65 -3.57 -11.79 5.52
C ALA A 65 -3.95 -12.29 4.11
N ASP A 66 -3.21 -11.83 3.11
CA ASP A 66 -3.37 -12.19 1.69
C ASP A 66 -4.69 -11.76 1.01
N ASP A 67 -5.66 -11.18 1.73
CA ASP A 67 -6.91 -10.64 1.16
C ASP A 67 -6.83 -9.13 0.85
N PHE A 68 -5.91 -8.41 1.50
CA PHE A 68 -5.76 -6.96 1.38
C PHE A 68 -4.29 -6.54 1.22
N PRO A 69 -4.03 -5.36 0.61
CA PRO A 69 -2.70 -4.75 0.65
C PRO A 69 -2.14 -4.69 2.08
N LYS A 70 -0.86 -4.98 2.25
CA LYS A 70 -0.15 -5.03 3.54
C LYS A 70 -0.37 -3.78 4.38
N THR A 71 -0.32 -2.60 3.76
CA THR A 71 -0.57 -1.33 4.46
C THR A 71 -1.96 -1.27 5.11
N LEU A 72 -3.00 -1.90 4.53
CA LEU A 72 -4.34 -1.97 5.15
C LEU A 72 -4.45 -3.03 6.26
N VAL A 73 -3.49 -3.97 6.33
CA VAL A 73 -3.43 -5.02 7.35
C VAL A 73 -2.52 -4.62 8.51
N GLU A 74 -1.38 -4.01 8.23
CA GLU A 74 -0.33 -3.74 9.21
C GLU A 74 -0.48 -2.38 9.90
N ASP A 75 -0.94 -1.36 9.17
CA ASP A 75 -1.07 0.02 9.69
C ASP A 75 -2.44 0.30 10.33
N TYR A 76 -3.28 -0.73 10.44
CA TYR A 76 -4.65 -0.62 10.94
C TYR A 76 -4.96 -1.62 12.07
N TYR A 77 -5.95 -1.24 12.88
CA TYR A 77 -6.70 -2.10 13.78
C TYR A 77 -8.09 -2.31 13.21
N HIS A 78 -8.53 -3.56 13.23
CA HIS A 78 -9.77 -3.96 12.60
C HIS A 78 -10.83 -4.23 13.65
N TRP A 79 -11.94 -3.48 13.57
CA TRP A 79 -13.06 -3.59 14.50
C TRP A 79 -14.33 -4.00 13.76
N LEU A 80 -14.84 -5.19 14.07
CA LEU A 80 -16.12 -5.68 13.59
C LEU A 80 -17.25 -5.12 14.47
N TYR A 81 -18.14 -4.36 13.86
CA TYR A 81 -19.40 -3.95 14.45
C TYR A 81 -20.38 -5.12 14.38
N LEU A 82 -20.65 -5.77 15.53
CA LEU A 82 -21.47 -6.99 15.56
C LEU A 82 -22.94 -6.75 15.16
N SER A 83 -23.44 -5.53 15.37
CA SER A 83 -24.80 -5.12 14.98
C SER A 83 -24.98 -4.99 13.47
N THR A 84 -23.97 -4.49 12.75
CA THR A 84 -24.06 -4.15 11.32
C THR A 84 -23.28 -5.11 10.42
N ALA A 85 -22.48 -6.01 11.01
CA ALA A 85 -21.53 -6.87 10.29
C ALA A 85 -20.58 -6.06 9.38
N GLU A 86 -20.13 -4.90 9.86
CA GLU A 86 -19.16 -4.05 9.18
C GLU A 86 -17.82 -4.09 9.92
N VAL A 87 -16.72 -4.26 9.19
CA VAL A 87 -15.37 -4.14 9.73
C VAL A 87 -14.85 -2.75 9.40
N GLU A 88 -14.56 -1.96 10.43
CA GLU A 88 -13.88 -0.68 10.29
C GLU A 88 -12.38 -0.87 10.51
N PHE A 89 -11.60 -0.34 9.58
CA PHE A 89 -10.15 -0.30 9.62
C PHE A 89 -9.76 1.07 10.20
N ARG A 90 -9.32 1.09 11.45
CA ARG A 90 -8.88 2.31 12.16
C ARG A 90 -7.36 2.38 12.15
N LEU A 91 -6.80 3.56 11.84
CA LEU A 91 -5.35 3.75 11.80
C LEU A 91 -4.70 3.36 13.13
N ALA A 92 -3.49 2.79 13.07
CA ALA A 92 -2.73 2.39 14.25
C ALA A 92 -2.38 3.56 15.18
N THR A 93 -2.34 4.79 14.67
CA THR A 93 -2.16 6.03 15.44
C THR A 93 -3.41 6.46 16.20
N SER A 94 -4.59 5.96 15.83
CA SER A 94 -5.89 6.29 16.44
C SER A 94 -6.83 5.07 16.52
N PRO A 95 -6.40 3.96 17.16
CA PRO A 95 -7.06 2.65 17.03
C PRO A 95 -8.46 2.58 17.67
N TRP A 96 -8.81 3.55 18.51
CA TRP A 96 -10.11 3.64 19.19
C TRP A 96 -11.03 4.71 18.59
N THR A 97 -10.56 5.48 17.61
CA THR A 97 -11.32 6.58 17.00
C THR A 97 -12.03 6.08 15.75
N SER A 98 -13.36 6.04 15.82
CA SER A 98 -14.17 5.83 14.62
C SER A 98 -14.29 7.14 13.83
N ASP A 99 -14.18 7.04 12.51
CA ASP A 99 -14.30 8.18 11.60
C ASP A 99 -15.01 7.72 10.31
N PRO A 100 -15.87 8.56 9.69
CA PRO A 100 -16.49 8.24 8.40
C PRO A 100 -15.50 8.06 7.24
N SER A 101 -14.29 8.61 7.36
CA SER A 101 -13.19 8.49 6.38
C SER A 101 -12.33 7.25 6.56
N ASN A 102 -12.53 6.50 7.65
CA ASN A 102 -11.93 5.17 7.82
C ASN A 102 -12.45 4.22 6.74
N TRP A 103 -11.61 3.26 6.36
CA TRP A 103 -12.06 2.18 5.49
C TRP A 103 -13.03 1.26 6.22
N ARG A 104 -14.10 0.87 5.50
CA ARG A 104 -15.17 0.02 6.00
C ARG A 104 -15.43 -1.09 5.01
N LEU A 105 -15.42 -2.32 5.50
CA LEU A 105 -15.76 -3.53 4.76
C LEU A 105 -17.10 -4.05 5.26
N HIS A 106 -18.08 -4.15 4.37
CA HIS A 106 -19.36 -4.80 4.69
C HIS A 106 -19.25 -6.31 4.49
N VAL A 107 -19.28 -7.06 5.60
CA VAL A 107 -19.25 -8.52 5.60
C VAL A 107 -20.70 -9.01 5.44
N ARG A 108 -21.16 -9.13 4.19
CA ARG A 108 -22.56 -9.47 3.92
C ARG A 108 -22.92 -10.89 4.33
N ARG A 109 -24.20 -11.06 4.69
CA ARG A 109 -24.94 -12.33 4.75
C ARG A 109 -25.83 -12.56 3.52
N ASP A 110 -25.81 -11.66 2.54
CA ASP A 110 -26.67 -11.68 1.35
C ASP A 110 -25.81 -11.76 0.06
N PRO A 111 -26.07 -12.70 -0.85
CA PRO A 111 -25.29 -12.93 -2.07
C PRO A 111 -25.42 -11.86 -3.18
N PHE A 112 -26.34 -10.89 -3.08
CA PHE A 112 -26.65 -9.97 -4.20
C PHE A 112 -26.01 -8.56 -4.16
N GLN A 113 -25.21 -8.20 -3.16
CA GLN A 113 -24.41 -6.96 -3.16
C GLN A 113 -22.93 -7.30 -2.99
N SER A 114 -22.12 -6.46 -3.63
CA SER A 114 -20.66 -6.56 -3.63
C SER A 114 -20.05 -6.36 -2.23
N HIS A 115 -19.06 -7.19 -1.90
CA HIS A 115 -18.18 -7.06 -0.73
C HIS A 115 -17.18 -5.90 -0.91
N ALA A 116 -17.70 -4.70 -1.16
CA ALA A 116 -16.87 -3.54 -1.44
C ALA A 116 -16.33 -2.94 -0.14
N MET A 117 -15.01 -2.84 -0.03
CA MET A 117 -14.36 -2.00 0.98
C MET A 117 -14.40 -0.55 0.51
N ARG A 118 -14.90 0.34 1.36
CA ARG A 118 -15.21 1.73 1.01
C ARG A 118 -14.74 2.70 2.06
N ARG A 119 -14.49 3.95 1.66
CA ARG A 119 -14.33 5.08 2.58
C ARG A 119 -14.95 6.34 2.01
N LYS A 120 -15.21 7.33 2.86
CA LYS A 120 -15.54 8.70 2.44
C LYS A 120 -14.27 9.55 2.43
N ILE A 121 -14.19 10.49 1.51
CA ILE A 121 -13.14 11.52 1.57
C ILE A 121 -13.47 12.49 2.70
N SER A 122 -12.51 12.84 3.55
CA SER A 122 -12.77 13.81 4.62
C SER A 122 -13.19 15.16 4.04
N GLY A 123 -14.29 15.72 4.54
CA GLY A 123 -14.87 16.98 4.04
C GLY A 123 -15.66 16.87 2.74
N ASP A 124 -15.83 15.66 2.18
CA ASP A 124 -16.60 15.39 0.96
C ASP A 124 -17.50 14.15 1.16
N SER A 125 -18.67 14.12 0.52
CA SER A 125 -19.57 12.95 0.53
C SER A 125 -19.18 11.89 -0.51
N THR A 126 -18.15 12.15 -1.33
CA THR A 126 -17.63 11.20 -2.31
C THR A 126 -17.17 9.90 -1.66
N LEU A 127 -17.73 8.79 -2.15
CA LEU A 127 -17.32 7.43 -1.80
C LEU A 127 -16.17 6.98 -2.69
N ILE A 128 -15.18 6.34 -2.06
CA ILE A 128 -14.07 5.66 -2.72
C ILE A 128 -14.21 4.17 -2.47
N ASP A 129 -14.22 3.37 -3.53
CA ASP A 129 -14.12 1.92 -3.46
C ASP A 129 -12.65 1.49 -3.50
N LEU A 130 -12.27 0.50 -2.70
CA LEU A 130 -11.04 -0.26 -2.90
C LEU A 130 -11.28 -1.29 -4.02
N ILE A 131 -10.34 -1.40 -4.96
CA ILE A 131 -10.35 -2.46 -5.95
C ILE A 131 -9.74 -3.72 -5.33
N ASP A 132 -10.52 -4.79 -5.33
CA ASP A 132 -10.11 -6.11 -4.86
C ASP A 132 -8.91 -6.63 -5.66
N ILE A 133 -7.89 -7.12 -4.95
CA ILE A 133 -6.61 -7.57 -5.50
C ILE A 133 -6.74 -8.71 -6.52
N ARG A 134 -7.86 -9.44 -6.48
CA ARG A 134 -8.13 -10.59 -7.37
C ARG A 134 -8.68 -10.15 -8.73
N LEU A 135 -9.18 -8.91 -8.84
CA LEU A 135 -9.78 -8.39 -10.07
C LEU A 135 -8.73 -8.16 -11.16
N ALA A 136 -9.15 -8.35 -12.42
CA ALA A 136 -8.29 -8.12 -13.58
C ALA A 136 -7.75 -6.69 -13.63
N THR A 137 -8.57 -5.70 -13.30
CA THR A 137 -8.16 -4.28 -13.23
C THR A 137 -7.02 -4.06 -12.24
N PHE A 138 -7.05 -4.71 -11.07
CA PHE A 138 -5.96 -4.62 -10.10
C PHE A 138 -4.68 -5.21 -10.68
N LYS A 139 -4.76 -6.43 -11.23
CA LYS A 139 -3.63 -7.14 -11.81
C LYS A 139 -2.98 -6.34 -12.94
N MET A 140 -3.78 -5.76 -13.83
CA MET A 140 -3.29 -4.95 -14.95
C MET A 140 -2.50 -3.73 -14.47
N ILE A 141 -3.04 -2.94 -13.53
CA ILE A 141 -2.38 -1.71 -13.07
C ILE A 141 -1.18 -2.02 -12.18
N SER A 142 -1.29 -3.01 -11.29
CA SER A 142 -0.15 -3.43 -10.45
C SER A 142 1.01 -3.97 -11.28
N GLN A 143 0.73 -4.68 -12.39
CA GLN A 143 1.76 -5.14 -13.33
C GLN A 143 2.55 -3.95 -13.94
N LEU A 144 1.86 -2.87 -14.32
CA LEU A 144 2.51 -1.66 -14.86
C LEU A 144 3.41 -0.97 -13.83
N LEU A 145 3.05 -1.06 -12.55
CA LEU A 145 3.75 -0.40 -11.45
C LEU A 145 4.73 -1.33 -10.71
N PHE A 146 4.82 -2.60 -11.11
CA PHE A 146 5.64 -3.63 -10.47
C PHE A 146 7.13 -3.29 -10.45
N ALA A 147 7.60 -2.49 -11.42
CA ALA A 147 8.97 -2.02 -11.45
C ALA A 147 9.34 -1.17 -10.23
N LEU A 148 8.37 -0.48 -9.61
CA LEU A 148 8.59 0.38 -8.46
C LEU A 148 8.21 -0.30 -7.14
N GLU A 149 7.10 -1.04 -7.10
CA GLU A 149 6.53 -1.55 -5.85
C GLU A 149 5.90 -2.93 -6.05
N SER A 150 6.03 -3.79 -5.04
CA SER A 150 5.35 -5.09 -5.01
C SER A 150 3.83 -4.92 -4.89
N LEU A 151 3.06 -5.80 -5.52
CA LEU A 151 1.59 -5.77 -5.52
C LEU A 151 0.95 -5.65 -4.12
N GLU A 152 1.58 -6.26 -3.12
CA GLU A 152 1.12 -6.24 -1.72
C GLU A 152 1.16 -4.84 -1.09
N ASN A 153 1.93 -3.92 -1.64
CA ASN A 153 2.10 -2.55 -1.16
C ASN A 153 1.42 -1.52 -2.07
N ILE A 154 0.68 -1.96 -3.10
CA ILE A 154 -0.09 -1.10 -4.00
C ILE A 154 -1.54 -1.09 -3.54
N ILE A 155 -2.10 0.11 -3.32
CA ILE A 155 -3.53 0.30 -3.10
C ILE A 155 -4.14 0.87 -4.37
N ILE A 156 -5.16 0.21 -4.92
CA ILE A 156 -5.90 0.73 -6.08
C ILE A 156 -7.31 1.08 -5.64
N THR A 157 -7.71 2.30 -5.90
CA THR A 157 -9.01 2.84 -5.49
C THR A 157 -9.77 3.42 -6.67
N ARG A 158 -11.09 3.33 -6.63
CA ARG A 158 -11.98 3.91 -7.63
C ARG A 158 -12.88 4.93 -6.97
N SER A 159 -12.78 6.16 -7.45
CA SER A 159 -13.76 7.22 -7.22
C SER A 159 -14.73 7.30 -8.40
N PRO A 160 -15.83 8.07 -8.32
CA PRO A 160 -16.69 8.33 -9.47
C PRO A 160 -15.98 8.99 -10.66
N LYS A 161 -14.82 9.64 -10.42
CA LYS A 161 -14.12 10.44 -11.43
C LYS A 161 -12.93 9.71 -12.04
N THR A 162 -12.26 8.84 -11.28
CA THR A 162 -11.00 8.22 -11.72
C THR A 162 -10.68 6.97 -10.91
N LEU A 163 -9.82 6.15 -11.50
CA LEU A 163 -9.16 5.01 -10.91
C LEU A 163 -7.72 5.42 -10.56
N GLU A 164 -7.34 5.31 -9.29
CA GLU A 164 -6.06 5.77 -8.76
C GLU A 164 -5.31 4.60 -8.10
N ALA A 165 -4.03 4.46 -8.41
CA ALA A 165 -3.10 3.55 -7.77
C ALA A 165 -2.10 4.33 -6.91
N SER A 166 -2.01 3.99 -5.63
CA SER A 166 -1.16 4.65 -4.64
C SER A 166 -0.06 3.72 -4.16
N LEU A 167 1.19 4.15 -4.31
CA LEU A 167 2.40 3.48 -3.85
C LEU A 167 2.88 4.22 -2.59
N HIS A 168 2.32 3.85 -1.44
CA HIS A 168 2.43 4.63 -0.20
C HIS A 168 3.87 4.77 0.29
N ARG A 169 4.67 3.70 0.20
CA ARG A 169 6.07 3.68 0.67
C ARG A 169 6.94 4.64 -0.15
N LEU A 170 6.66 4.76 -1.45
CA LEU A 170 7.36 5.64 -2.39
C LEU A 170 6.77 7.07 -2.45
N ARG A 171 5.61 7.31 -1.81
CA ARG A 171 4.83 8.55 -1.92
C ARG A 171 4.50 8.93 -3.36
N LEU A 172 4.27 7.92 -4.19
CA LEU A 172 3.87 8.07 -5.59
C LEU A 172 2.40 7.69 -5.75
N ALA A 173 1.72 8.36 -6.67
CA ALA A 173 0.36 8.02 -7.07
C ALA A 173 0.22 8.16 -8.58
N PHE A 174 -0.56 7.26 -9.16
CA PHE A 174 -0.87 7.22 -10.58
C PHE A 174 -2.38 7.14 -10.75
N PHE A 175 -2.92 7.68 -11.83
CA PHE A 175 -4.34 7.63 -12.10
C PHE A 175 -4.61 7.36 -13.57
N VAL A 176 -5.73 6.72 -13.87
CA VAL A 176 -6.17 6.53 -15.26
C VAL A 176 -6.81 7.83 -15.74
N SER A 177 -6.18 8.44 -16.74
CA SER A 177 -6.63 9.67 -17.38
C SER A 177 -7.86 9.42 -18.26
N GLN A 178 -8.49 10.50 -18.74
CA GLN A 178 -9.61 10.40 -19.70
C GLN A 178 -9.20 9.74 -21.03
N ARG A 179 -7.90 9.72 -21.34
CA ARG A 179 -7.33 9.07 -22.52
C ARG A 179 -7.04 7.58 -22.31
N SER A 180 -7.42 7.04 -21.16
CA SER A 180 -7.09 5.66 -20.73
C SER A 180 -5.59 5.42 -20.56
N GLU A 181 -4.81 6.48 -20.36
CA GLU A 181 -3.38 6.42 -20.05
C GLU A 181 -3.18 6.44 -18.53
N VAL A 182 -2.14 5.76 -18.03
CA VAL A 182 -1.79 5.79 -16.60
C VAL A 182 -0.85 6.96 -16.34
N GLU A 183 -1.38 8.05 -15.80
CA GLU A 183 -0.68 9.32 -15.58
C GLU A 183 -0.11 9.41 -14.16
N CYS A 184 1.08 9.98 -14.02
CA CYS A 184 1.72 10.22 -12.74
C CYS A 184 1.16 11.49 -12.06
N ARG A 185 0.68 11.36 -10.83
CA ARG A 185 0.06 12.46 -10.09
C ARG A 185 1.02 13.61 -9.79
N SER A 186 2.29 13.31 -9.53
CA SER A 186 3.33 14.30 -9.22
C SER A 186 3.95 14.93 -10.46
N MET A 187 3.69 14.38 -11.65
CA MET A 187 4.19 14.88 -12.93
C MET A 187 3.05 15.00 -13.94
N PRO A 188 2.25 16.09 -13.89
CA PRO A 188 1.14 16.28 -14.80
C PRO A 188 1.57 16.19 -16.27
N GLY A 189 0.78 15.45 -17.05
CA GLY A 189 1.05 15.18 -18.47
C GLY A 189 2.04 14.05 -18.72
N TYR A 190 2.68 13.46 -17.70
CA TYR A 190 3.55 12.29 -17.86
C TYR A 190 2.80 11.00 -17.57
N VAL A 191 2.83 10.09 -18.54
CA VAL A 191 2.17 8.79 -18.51
C VAL A 191 3.20 7.66 -18.54
N ILE A 192 2.80 6.46 -18.12
CA ILE A 192 3.63 5.26 -18.27
C ILE A 192 3.89 5.02 -19.76
N ASP A 193 5.17 4.98 -20.12
CA ASP A 193 5.62 4.79 -21.50
C ASP A 193 5.35 3.34 -21.95
N GLU A 194 4.85 3.13 -23.16
CA GLU A 194 4.75 1.77 -23.72
C GLU A 194 6.14 1.17 -23.92
N ILE A 195 7.14 2.02 -24.20
CA ILE A 195 8.53 1.64 -24.35
C ILE A 195 9.23 1.76 -22.99
N GLN A 196 9.31 0.67 -22.23
CA GLN A 196 9.98 0.63 -20.93
C GLN A 196 11.53 0.55 -21.01
N SER A 197 12.12 0.70 -22.19
CA SER A 197 13.57 0.76 -22.35
C SER A 197 14.10 2.19 -22.19
N SER A 198 15.03 2.37 -21.25
CA SER A 198 15.82 3.59 -21.09
C SER A 198 17.00 3.71 -22.06
N GLY A 199 17.31 2.64 -22.81
CA GLY A 199 18.43 2.59 -23.76
C GLY A 199 19.82 2.46 -23.14
N THR A 200 19.94 2.47 -21.81
CA THR A 200 21.25 2.39 -21.12
C THR A 200 21.31 1.45 -19.93
N MET A 201 20.21 1.21 -19.21
CA MET A 201 20.17 0.32 -18.03
C MET A 201 19.68 -1.07 -18.41
N PHE A 202 20.42 -1.74 -19.30
CA PHE A 202 20.07 -3.08 -19.76
C PHE A 202 20.11 -4.07 -18.59
N GLY A 203 19.09 -4.93 -18.52
CA GLY A 203 18.96 -5.93 -17.47
C GLY A 203 18.32 -5.44 -16.17
N LEU A 204 18.22 -4.13 -15.93
CA LEU A 204 17.54 -3.59 -14.75
C LEU A 204 16.02 -3.74 -14.90
N ARG A 205 15.41 -4.53 -14.01
CA ARG A 205 13.95 -4.77 -13.99
C ARG A 205 13.18 -3.65 -13.29
N ASN A 206 13.77 -3.05 -12.27
CA ASN A 206 13.13 -2.02 -11.45
C ASN A 206 13.32 -0.63 -12.07
N GLN A 207 12.88 -0.46 -13.31
CA GLN A 207 12.83 0.84 -13.98
C GLN A 207 11.41 1.07 -14.50
N LEU A 208 10.81 2.20 -14.12
CA LEU A 208 9.55 2.66 -14.70
C LEU A 208 9.83 3.89 -15.56
N VAL A 209 9.64 3.74 -16.87
CA VAL A 209 9.80 4.83 -17.84
C VAL A 209 8.47 5.56 -18.00
N LEU A 210 8.52 6.88 -17.92
CA LEU A 210 7.42 7.78 -18.20
C LEU A 210 7.74 8.62 -19.43
N CYS A 211 6.74 8.93 -20.23
CA CYS A 211 6.83 9.86 -21.35
C CYS A 211 5.73 10.92 -21.23
N HIS A 212 5.90 12.05 -21.91
CA HIS A 212 4.80 13.00 -22.00
C HIS A 212 3.68 12.41 -22.87
N GLY A 213 2.44 12.43 -22.37
CA GLY A 213 1.27 11.85 -23.03
C GLY A 213 1.01 12.44 -24.42
N SER A 214 0.25 11.69 -25.23
CA SER A 214 0.11 11.89 -26.68
C SER A 214 -0.08 13.37 -27.07
N GLY A 215 0.86 13.92 -27.84
CA GLY A 215 0.81 15.29 -28.40
C GLY A 215 2.02 16.18 -28.09
N ALA A 216 2.95 15.75 -27.23
CA ALA A 216 4.24 16.41 -27.06
C ALA A 216 5.36 15.60 -27.73
N SER A 217 6.43 16.30 -28.12
CA SER A 217 7.62 15.73 -28.74
C SER A 217 8.10 14.48 -27.98
N GLU A 218 8.44 13.41 -28.70
CA GLU A 218 8.99 12.11 -28.22
C GLU A 218 10.28 12.23 -27.37
N LEU A 219 10.74 13.45 -27.10
CA LEU A 219 12.04 13.77 -26.53
C LEU A 219 12.04 13.95 -25.01
N SER A 220 10.89 13.97 -24.35
CA SER A 220 10.84 14.12 -22.88
C SER A 220 10.40 12.83 -22.19
N ARG A 221 11.38 12.00 -21.84
CA ARG A 221 11.20 10.75 -21.12
C ARG A 221 11.91 10.80 -19.77
N TRP A 222 11.33 10.15 -18.76
CA TRP A 222 11.87 10.05 -17.41
C TRP A 222 11.94 8.60 -16.99
N VAL A 223 12.89 8.26 -16.14
CA VAL A 223 13.00 6.92 -15.53
C VAL A 223 12.98 7.05 -14.04
N PHE A 224 12.09 6.29 -13.40
CA PHE A 224 12.01 6.12 -11.97
C PHE A 224 12.62 4.79 -11.57
N ILE A 225 13.46 4.81 -10.53
CA ILE A 225 14.15 3.61 -10.01
C ILE A 225 14.04 3.64 -8.49
N PRO A 226 13.47 2.62 -7.84
CA PRO A 226 13.46 2.53 -6.39
C PRO A 226 14.88 2.27 -5.86
N GLU A 227 15.14 2.70 -4.64
CA GLU A 227 16.36 2.40 -3.90
C GLU A 227 16.14 1.16 -3.01
N GLY A 228 17.14 0.30 -2.92
CA GLY A 228 17.08 -0.93 -2.14
C GLY A 228 18.28 -1.84 -2.43
N ASP A 229 18.21 -3.06 -1.93
CA ASP A 229 19.28 -4.04 -2.10
C ASP A 229 19.31 -4.57 -3.54
N VAL A 230 20.47 -4.44 -4.18
CA VAL A 230 20.64 -4.88 -5.56
C VAL A 230 21.04 -6.35 -5.60
N SER A 231 20.24 -7.17 -6.27
CA SER A 231 20.59 -8.54 -6.62
C SER A 231 20.69 -8.69 -8.13
N PHE A 232 21.60 -9.53 -8.61
CA PHE A 232 21.72 -9.82 -10.03
C PHE A 232 21.92 -11.32 -10.28
N THR A 233 21.42 -11.77 -11.42
CA THR A 233 21.61 -13.12 -11.95
C THR A 233 21.99 -13.03 -13.42
N LEU A 234 22.68 -14.05 -13.94
CA LEU A 234 22.96 -14.17 -15.36
C LEU A 234 22.02 -15.21 -15.96
N ASP A 235 21.28 -14.82 -16.99
CA ASP A 235 20.49 -15.70 -17.84
C ASP A 235 21.19 -15.80 -19.20
N GLY A 236 22.11 -16.77 -19.30
CA GLY A 236 23.07 -16.85 -20.41
C GLY A 236 23.95 -15.60 -20.46
N ASN A 237 23.84 -14.84 -21.56
CA ASN A 237 24.58 -13.60 -21.78
C ASN A 237 23.85 -12.34 -21.28
N PHE A 238 22.67 -12.49 -20.67
CA PHE A 238 21.87 -11.37 -20.21
C PHE A 238 21.98 -11.22 -18.69
N ALA A 239 22.38 -10.03 -18.25
CA ALA A 239 22.29 -9.67 -16.83
C ALA A 239 20.83 -9.37 -16.47
N ASN A 240 20.41 -9.87 -15.33
CA ASN A 240 19.08 -9.67 -14.78
C ASN A 240 19.24 -9.09 -13.38
N VAL A 241 19.01 -7.79 -13.28
CA VAL A 241 19.26 -6.98 -12.09
C VAL A 241 17.92 -6.56 -11.51
N SER A 242 17.73 -6.82 -10.22
CA SER A 242 16.55 -6.41 -9.47
C SER A 242 16.94 -5.64 -8.22
N VAL A 243 16.13 -4.66 -7.86
CA VAL A 243 16.22 -3.90 -6.63
C VAL A 243 15.14 -4.42 -5.68
N GLN A 244 15.56 -4.85 -4.50
CA GLN A 244 14.69 -5.32 -3.44
C GLN A 244 14.47 -4.19 -2.43
N THR A 245 13.25 -3.67 -2.36
CA THR A 245 12.91 -2.53 -1.48
C THR A 245 12.63 -2.93 -0.03
N GLY A 246 12.76 -4.23 0.31
CA GLY A 246 12.54 -4.76 1.65
C GLY A 246 11.13 -4.50 2.21
N THR A 247 11.02 -4.47 3.54
CA THR A 247 9.76 -4.23 4.29
C THR A 247 9.71 -2.84 4.93
N GLU A 248 10.58 -1.92 4.52
CA GLU A 248 10.65 -0.58 5.11
C GLU A 248 9.38 0.23 4.83
N SER A 249 8.88 1.00 5.80
CA SER A 249 7.67 1.81 5.65
C SER A 249 7.83 2.97 4.65
N HIS A 250 9.07 3.32 4.30
CA HIS A 250 9.38 4.34 3.31
C HIS A 250 10.49 3.84 2.39
N VAL A 251 10.31 4.01 1.10
CA VAL A 251 11.27 3.59 0.06
C VAL A 251 11.68 4.83 -0.71
N ARG A 252 12.98 5.12 -0.71
CA ARG A 252 13.56 6.18 -1.54
C ARG A 252 13.56 5.74 -3.00
N TRP A 253 13.54 6.69 -3.90
CA TRP A 253 13.60 6.44 -5.34
C TRP A 253 14.29 7.60 -6.03
N HIS A 254 14.79 7.33 -7.23
CA HIS A 254 15.53 8.29 -8.05
C HIS A 254 14.79 8.57 -9.35
N GLU A 255 14.86 9.81 -9.79
CA GLU A 255 14.33 10.27 -11.07
C GLU A 255 15.48 10.73 -11.99
N TYR A 256 15.42 10.28 -13.24
CA TYR A 256 16.39 10.67 -14.28
C TYR A 256 15.64 11.06 -15.54
N SER A 257 15.99 12.19 -16.16
CA SER A 257 15.54 12.47 -17.52
C SER A 257 16.43 11.75 -18.53
N ILE A 258 15.82 11.28 -19.62
CA ILE A 258 16.51 10.61 -20.73
C ILE A 258 16.82 11.65 -21.80
N ASP A 259 18.10 11.91 -22.02
CA ASP A 259 18.59 12.70 -23.13
C ASP A 259 18.89 11.76 -24.29
N THR A 260 17.92 11.63 -25.21
CA THR A 260 18.03 10.74 -26.37
C THR A 260 19.05 11.22 -27.39
N GLY A 261 19.32 12.53 -27.44
CA GLY A 261 20.30 13.13 -28.35
C GLY A 261 21.74 12.80 -27.96
N LEU A 262 22.03 12.77 -26.65
CA LEU A 262 23.35 12.44 -26.11
C LEU A 262 23.45 11.02 -25.54
N GLY A 263 22.36 10.26 -25.53
CA GLY A 263 22.32 8.88 -25.02
C GLY A 263 22.67 8.77 -23.54
N ARG A 264 22.25 9.75 -22.71
CA ARG A 264 22.62 9.82 -21.29
C ARG A 264 21.42 10.03 -20.38
N LEU A 265 21.58 9.64 -19.12
CA LEU A 265 20.66 9.96 -18.04
C LEU A 265 21.12 11.23 -17.33
N ILE A 266 20.20 12.16 -17.12
CA ILE A 266 20.45 13.39 -16.37
C ILE A 266 19.68 13.29 -15.05
N GLY A 267 20.42 13.22 -13.95
CA GLY A 267 19.83 13.18 -12.61
C GLY A 267 19.20 14.53 -12.25
N SER A 268 18.01 14.47 -11.68
CA SER A 268 17.41 15.63 -11.02
C SER A 268 18.14 15.89 -9.71
N SER A 269 18.51 17.14 -9.44
CA SER A 269 19.09 17.55 -8.15
C SER A 269 18.08 17.50 -6.99
N LYS A 270 16.83 17.12 -7.25
CA LYS A 270 15.76 16.95 -6.25
C LYS A 270 15.77 15.54 -5.67
N THR A 271 16.90 15.11 -5.12
CA THR A 271 16.87 14.00 -4.16
C THR A 271 16.13 14.51 -2.91
N GLN A 272 15.04 13.87 -2.48
CA GLN A 272 14.47 14.19 -1.16
C GLN A 272 15.59 14.00 -0.13
N GLU A 273 15.98 15.13 0.47
CA GLU A 273 17.13 15.40 1.33
C GLU A 273 18.09 14.26 1.69
N GLY A 274 19.31 14.40 1.17
CA GLY A 274 20.49 13.66 1.61
C GLY A 274 21.54 13.64 0.52
N LYS A 275 22.50 14.57 0.58
CA LYS A 275 23.63 14.69 -0.34
C LYS A 275 24.22 13.31 -0.69
N ASN A 276 24.09 12.91 -1.94
CA ASN A 276 25.13 12.34 -2.79
C ASN A 276 24.55 12.17 -4.19
N SER A 277 25.07 12.92 -5.15
CA SER A 277 24.90 12.57 -6.55
C SER A 277 25.48 11.16 -6.73
N VAL A 278 24.62 10.15 -6.87
CA VAL A 278 25.06 8.81 -7.21
C VAL A 278 25.45 8.85 -8.69
N GLU A 279 26.74 9.05 -8.93
CA GLU A 279 27.34 8.79 -10.23
C GLU A 279 27.29 7.26 -10.43
N PHE A 280 26.39 6.78 -11.28
CA PHE A 280 26.40 5.37 -11.68
C PHE A 280 27.67 5.09 -12.49
N LYS A 281 28.76 4.75 -11.81
CA LYS A 281 29.91 4.13 -12.46
C LYS A 281 29.56 2.69 -12.78
N VAL A 282 28.98 2.47 -13.96
CA VAL A 282 28.93 1.16 -14.59
C VAL A 282 30.37 0.73 -14.86
N LYS A 283 30.95 -0.09 -13.98
CA LYS A 283 32.17 -0.83 -14.32
C LYS A 283 31.78 -1.89 -15.34
N VAL A 284 31.92 -1.54 -16.62
CA VAL A 284 31.96 -2.54 -17.68
C VAL A 284 33.22 -3.37 -17.43
N ALA A 285 33.04 -4.60 -16.96
CA ALA A 285 34.11 -5.59 -16.97
C ALA A 285 34.35 -5.95 -18.44
N VAL A 286 35.29 -5.24 -19.08
CA VAL A 286 35.82 -5.65 -20.38
C VAL A 286 36.63 -6.91 -20.12
N GLY A 287 36.02 -8.06 -20.33
CA GLY A 287 36.74 -9.33 -20.44
C GLY A 287 37.78 -9.18 -21.54
N LYS A 288 39.06 -9.43 -21.21
CA LYS A 288 40.12 -9.50 -22.21
C LYS A 288 39.73 -10.57 -23.24
N PRO A 289 39.96 -10.34 -24.55
CA PRO A 289 39.76 -11.38 -25.54
C PRO A 289 40.75 -12.50 -25.26
N GLU A 290 40.25 -13.69 -24.95
CA GLU A 290 41.06 -14.90 -25.02
C GLU A 290 41.44 -15.10 -26.49
N THR A 291 42.75 -15.09 -26.72
CA THR A 291 43.35 -15.33 -28.02
C THR A 291 43.25 -16.82 -28.31
N ILE A 292 42.59 -17.19 -29.41
CA ILE A 292 42.76 -18.50 -30.05
C ILE A 292 43.77 -18.32 -31.18
#